data_AF-A0A6N7PY19-F1
#
_entry.id   AF-A0A6N7PY19-F1
#
_cell.length_a   1.000
_cell.length_b   1.000
_cell.length_c   1.000
_cell.angle_alpha   90.00
_cell.angle_beta   90.00
_cell.angle_gamma   90.00
#
_symmetry.space_group_name_H-M   'P 1'
#
loop_
_entity.id
_entity.type
_entity.pdbx_description
1 polymer ?
#
loop_
_entity_poly.entity_id
_entity_poly.type
_entity_poly.pdbx_seq_one_letter_code
_entity_poly.pdbx_strand_id
1 'polypeptide(L)'
;MVGDELAFCKAGDRLFLDALKEKLSFTEAVDAFRRLEAEFVARAGDDEWDVRETRRRIAEYILRVADAHHPPFEVCRQAWNDVIRLGFSDKYIECVMTWYFADCCRYDENPEEGLAVLLPLIAELERGLEEARATQSSMEEFYEYHLEPLLKIRDELLAQQRGEQIPGKSTRRIDEA
;
A
#
# COMPACT_ATOMS: atom_id res chain seq x y z
N MET A 1 19.45 2.75 18.52
CA MET A 1 18.62 1.66 17.95
C MET A 1 17.20 1.60 18.52
N VAL A 2 16.90 1.02 19.70
CA VAL A 2 15.48 0.91 20.15
C VAL A 2 14.78 2.27 20.31
N GLY A 3 15.52 3.31 20.74
CA GLY A 3 14.99 4.67 20.85
C GLY A 3 14.73 5.36 19.50
N ASP A 4 15.58 5.11 18.51
CA ASP A 4 15.48 5.72 17.18
C ASP A 4 14.34 5.10 16.38
N GLU A 5 14.20 3.78 16.44
CA GLU A 5 13.10 3.04 15.83
C GLU A 5 11.73 3.51 16.36
N LEU A 6 11.60 3.63 17.69
CA LEU A 6 10.38 4.14 18.30
C LEU A 6 10.09 5.60 17.90
N ALA A 7 11.13 6.43 17.75
CA ALA A 7 10.99 7.81 17.31
C ALA A 7 10.52 7.88 15.86
N PHE A 8 11.08 7.05 14.98
CA PHE A 8 10.67 6.93 13.58
C PHE A 8 9.19 6.54 13.47
N CYS A 9 8.78 5.44 14.13
CA CYS A 9 7.39 4.96 14.12
C CYS A 9 6.41 6.07 14.56
N LYS A 10 6.70 6.73 15.69
CA LYS A 10 5.83 7.79 16.22
C LYS A 10 5.73 8.99 15.28
N ALA A 11 6.84 9.38 14.65
CA ALA A 11 6.85 10.49 13.71
C ALA A 11 6.06 10.12 12.44
N GLY A 12 6.31 8.94 11.87
CA GLY A 12 5.61 8.43 10.69
C GLY A 12 4.10 8.32 10.92
N ASP A 13 3.69 7.68 12.03
CA ASP A 13 2.27 7.51 12.37
C ASP A 13 1.56 8.85 12.61
N ARG A 14 2.25 9.81 13.23
CA ARG A 14 1.69 11.15 13.42
C ARG A 14 1.47 11.86 12.09
N LEU A 15 2.46 11.84 11.19
CA LEU A 15 2.33 12.44 9.87
C LEU A 15 1.21 11.79 9.07
N PHE A 16 1.11 10.46 9.14
CA PHE A 16 0.05 9.71 8.49
C PHE A 16 -1.33 10.10 9.03
N LEU A 17 -1.49 10.19 10.35
CA LEU A 17 -2.74 10.63 10.97
C LEU A 17 -3.12 12.08 10.65
N ASP A 18 -2.13 12.97 10.53
CA ASP A 18 -2.37 14.36 10.14
C ASP A 18 -2.79 14.46 8.66
N ALA A 19 -2.21 13.63 7.78
CA ALA A 19 -2.66 13.49 6.39
C ALA A 19 -4.08 12.91 6.29
N LEU A 20 -4.40 11.84 7.03
CA LEU A 20 -5.75 11.25 7.04
C LEU A 20 -6.84 12.20 7.56
N LYS A 21 -6.47 13.15 8.43
CA LYS A 21 -7.38 14.16 8.97
C LYS A 21 -7.44 15.42 8.10
N GLU A 22 -6.90 15.36 6.88
CA GLU A 22 -6.83 16.47 5.93
C GLU A 22 -6.17 17.73 6.50
N LYS A 23 -5.32 17.59 7.52
CA LYS A 23 -4.54 18.72 8.07
C LYS A 23 -3.35 19.05 7.19
N LEU A 24 -2.95 18.12 6.34
CA LEU A 24 -1.93 18.26 5.33
C LEU A 24 -2.57 17.85 4.00
N SER A 25 -2.33 18.62 2.96
CA SER A 25 -2.55 18.17 1.59
C SER A 25 -1.60 17.00 1.25
N PHE A 26 -1.93 16.26 0.18
CA PHE A 26 -1.07 15.20 -0.33
C PHE A 26 0.40 15.64 -0.49
N THR A 27 0.63 16.77 -1.16
CA THR A 27 2.00 17.28 -1.42
C THR A 27 2.73 17.63 -0.12
N GLU A 28 2.05 18.30 0.83
CA GLU A 28 2.65 18.63 2.12
C GLU A 28 2.99 17.38 2.94
N ALA A 29 2.15 16.35 2.88
CA ALA A 29 2.39 15.07 3.53
C ALA A 29 3.60 14.35 2.90
N VAL A 30 3.68 14.27 1.57
CA VAL A 30 4.84 13.68 0.87
C VAL A 30 6.13 14.41 1.24
N ASP A 31 6.14 15.74 1.20
CA ASP A 31 7.31 16.54 1.60
C ASP A 31 7.70 16.29 3.06
N ALA A 32 6.74 16.15 3.96
CA ALA A 32 6.99 15.81 5.35
C ALA A 32 7.61 14.41 5.50
N PHE A 33 7.11 13.40 4.78
CA PHE A 33 7.69 12.06 4.77
C PHE A 33 9.09 12.03 4.16
N ARG A 34 9.36 12.77 3.09
CA ARG A 34 10.72 12.86 2.50
C ARG A 34 11.71 13.58 3.41
N ARG A 35 11.27 14.59 4.19
CA ARG A 35 12.10 15.19 5.24
C ARG A 35 12.39 14.20 6.36
N LEU A 36 11.39 13.41 6.77
CA LEU A 36 11.57 12.35 7.77
C LEU A 36 12.55 11.29 7.27
N GLU A 37 12.43 10.87 6.02
CA GLU A 37 13.37 9.96 5.35
C GLU A 37 14.81 10.48 5.46
N ALA A 38 15.05 11.73 5.04
CA ALA A 38 16.37 12.32 5.05
C ALA A 38 16.97 12.40 6.47
N GLU A 39 16.17 12.74 7.47
CA GLU A 39 16.58 12.78 8.88
C GLU A 39 17.04 11.41 9.37
N PHE A 40 16.25 10.36 9.14
CA PHE A 40 16.54 9.02 9.67
C PHE A 40 17.59 8.27 8.86
N VAL A 41 17.68 8.50 7.54
CA VAL A 41 18.80 8.03 6.72
C VAL A 41 20.12 8.64 7.20
N ALA A 42 20.14 9.94 7.53
CA ALA A 42 21.35 10.57 8.06
C ALA A 42 21.76 10.01 9.44
N ARG A 43 20.80 9.58 10.26
CA ARG A 43 21.07 8.96 11.57
C ARG A 43 21.56 7.54 11.47
N ALA A 44 21.08 6.77 10.49
CA ALA A 44 21.54 5.40 10.24
C ALA A 44 23.03 5.33 9.86
N GLY A 45 23.60 6.42 9.33
CA GLY A 45 25.01 6.47 8.95
C GLY A 45 25.32 5.46 7.84
N ASP A 46 26.27 4.56 8.10
CA ASP A 46 26.71 3.54 7.14
C ASP A 46 25.92 2.21 7.26
N ASP A 47 24.88 2.15 8.09
CA ASP A 47 24.03 0.97 8.18
C ASP A 47 23.10 0.88 6.96
N GLU A 48 23.55 0.13 5.95
CA GLU A 48 22.82 -0.07 4.70
C GLU A 48 21.44 -0.70 4.90
N TRP A 49 21.28 -1.54 5.92
CA TRP A 49 19.99 -2.18 6.22
C TRP A 49 19.02 -1.15 6.78
N ASP A 50 19.43 -0.38 7.79
CA ASP A 50 18.60 0.68 8.38
C ASP A 50 18.22 1.75 7.35
N VAL A 51 19.17 2.14 6.48
CA VAL A 51 18.90 3.09 5.39
C VAL A 51 17.85 2.53 4.43
N ARG A 52 17.99 1.26 4.01
CA ARG A 52 17.05 0.64 3.08
C ARG A 52 15.67 0.49 3.71
N GLU A 53 15.60 0.07 4.97
CA GLU A 53 14.34 -0.12 5.68
C GLU A 53 13.61 1.20 5.92
N THR A 54 14.33 2.25 6.29
CA THR A 54 13.77 3.61 6.39
C THR A 54 13.12 4.03 5.07
N ARG A 55 13.80 3.80 3.93
CA ARG A 55 13.26 4.13 2.61
C ARG A 55 12.00 3.34 2.26
N ARG A 56 11.97 2.03 2.55
CA ARG A 56 10.79 1.18 2.33
C ARG A 56 9.57 1.73 3.05
N ARG A 57 9.71 1.94 4.36
CA ARG A 57 8.61 2.39 5.22
C ARG A 57 8.09 3.76 4.82
N ILE A 58 8.97 4.67 4.38
CA ILE A 58 8.55 5.96 3.83
C ILE A 58 7.78 5.80 2.51
N ALA A 59 8.22 4.93 1.60
CA ALA A 59 7.49 4.64 0.35
C ALA A 59 6.10 4.05 0.65
N GLU A 60 6.02 3.14 1.61
CA GLU A 60 4.75 2.55 2.09
C GLU A 60 3.81 3.64 2.66
N TYR A 61 4.29 4.53 3.52
CA TYR A 61 3.49 5.65 4.02
C TYR A 61 2.99 6.55 2.88
N ILE A 62 3.83 6.86 1.90
CA ILE A 62 3.45 7.70 0.76
C ILE A 62 2.34 7.04 -0.07
N LEU A 63 2.43 5.73 -0.33
CA LEU A 63 1.37 5.01 -1.05
C LEU A 63 0.04 5.02 -0.26
N ARG A 64 0.09 4.82 1.05
CA ARG A 64 -1.10 4.92 1.91
C ARG A 64 -1.74 6.30 1.89
N VAL A 65 -0.92 7.36 1.81
CA VAL A 65 -1.43 8.73 1.68
C VAL A 65 -2.00 8.97 0.28
N ALA A 66 -1.41 8.39 -0.77
CA ALA A 66 -1.96 8.46 -2.11
C ALA A 66 -3.35 7.80 -2.18
N ASP A 67 -3.51 6.62 -1.58
CA ASP A 67 -4.82 5.99 -1.44
C ASP A 67 -5.83 6.89 -0.71
N ALA A 68 -5.44 7.50 0.41
CA ALA A 68 -6.36 8.34 1.19
C ALA A 68 -6.74 9.68 0.55
N HIS A 69 -5.84 10.29 -0.23
CA HIS A 69 -6.04 11.63 -0.83
C HIS A 69 -6.49 11.58 -2.28
N HIS A 70 -6.44 10.42 -2.92
CA HIS A 70 -6.75 10.23 -4.34
C HIS A 70 -6.11 11.30 -5.27
N PRO A 71 -4.78 11.54 -5.20
CA PRO A 71 -4.10 12.39 -6.18
C PRO A 71 -4.26 11.77 -7.58
N PRO A 72 -3.95 12.50 -8.67
CA PRO A 72 -4.03 11.93 -10.02
C PRO A 72 -3.36 10.55 -10.11
N PHE A 73 -3.98 9.60 -10.81
CA PHE A 73 -3.57 8.18 -10.80
C PHE A 73 -2.07 7.95 -10.99
N GLU A 74 -1.44 8.71 -11.89
CA GLU A 74 0.01 8.66 -12.16
C GLU A 74 0.87 8.83 -10.91
N VAL A 75 0.40 9.63 -9.95
CA VAL A 75 1.07 9.82 -8.66
C VAL A 75 0.95 8.57 -7.79
N CYS A 76 -0.22 7.92 -7.74
CA CYS A 76 -0.37 6.65 -7.03
C CYS A 76 0.46 5.54 -7.70
N ARG A 77 0.48 5.48 -9.03
CA ARG A 77 1.34 4.56 -9.80
C ARG A 77 2.82 4.78 -9.50
N GLN A 78 3.27 6.04 -9.42
CA GLN A 78 4.66 6.34 -9.06
C GLN A 78 4.99 5.92 -7.62
N ALA A 79 4.09 6.14 -6.66
CA ALA A 79 4.26 5.70 -5.28
C ALA A 79 4.36 4.16 -5.20
N TRP A 80 3.52 3.43 -5.93
CA TRP A 80 3.58 1.99 -6.04
C TRP A 80 4.92 1.50 -6.62
N ASN A 81 5.39 2.13 -7.70
CA ASN A 81 6.67 1.78 -8.31
C ASN A 81 7.85 1.98 -7.35
N ASP A 82 7.80 2.99 -6.48
CA ASP A 82 8.80 3.20 -5.45
C ASP A 82 8.80 2.06 -4.42
N VAL A 83 7.63 1.60 -3.99
CA VAL A 83 7.50 0.43 -3.08
C VAL A 83 8.08 -0.82 -3.75
N ILE A 84 7.67 -1.13 -4.99
CA ILE A 84 8.15 -2.31 -5.72
C ILE A 84 9.67 -2.29 -5.92
N ARG A 85 10.24 -1.13 -6.26
CA ARG A 85 11.68 -0.97 -6.46
C ARG A 85 12.49 -1.25 -5.19
N LEU A 86 11.95 -0.91 -4.02
CA LEU A 86 12.61 -1.16 -2.73
C LEU A 86 12.36 -2.60 -2.21
N GLY A 87 11.28 -3.22 -2.70
CA GLY A 87 10.80 -4.54 -2.31
C GLY A 87 10.09 -4.52 -0.96
N PHE A 88 9.29 -5.55 -0.71
CA PHE A 88 8.57 -5.71 0.55
C PHE A 88 9.47 -6.31 1.64
N SER A 89 9.26 -5.91 2.88
CA SER A 89 9.95 -6.48 4.05
C SER A 89 9.42 -7.86 4.41
N ASP A 90 8.13 -8.09 4.22
CA ASP A 90 7.46 -9.37 4.45
C ASP A 90 6.16 -9.50 3.62
N LYS A 91 5.50 -10.66 3.76
CA LYS A 91 4.26 -10.98 3.04
C LYS A 91 3.07 -10.15 3.50
N TYR A 92 3.03 -9.76 4.78
CA TYR A 92 1.96 -8.90 5.31
C TYR A 92 2.00 -7.54 4.59
N ILE A 93 3.19 -6.93 4.50
CA ILE A 93 3.37 -5.65 3.81
C ILE A 93 3.08 -5.76 2.32
N GLU A 94 3.48 -6.85 1.67
CA GLU A 94 3.10 -7.09 0.26
C GLU A 94 1.58 -7.12 0.07
N CYS A 95 0.84 -7.85 0.92
CA CYS A 95 -0.63 -7.88 0.87
C CYS A 95 -1.25 -6.50 1.06
N VAL A 96 -0.79 -5.77 2.09
CA VAL A 96 -1.36 -4.47 2.44
C VAL A 96 -1.05 -3.42 1.37
N MET A 97 0.18 -3.33 0.88
CA MET A 97 0.55 -2.37 -0.16
C MET A 97 -0.12 -2.66 -1.50
N THR A 98 -0.26 -3.94 -1.87
CA THR A 98 -0.97 -4.34 -3.09
C THR A 98 -2.44 -3.96 -2.99
N TRP A 99 -3.07 -4.14 -1.83
CA TRP A 99 -4.45 -3.71 -1.61
C TRP A 99 -4.62 -2.20 -1.82
N TYR A 100 -3.75 -1.36 -1.23
CA TYR A 100 -3.81 0.09 -1.39
C TYR A 100 -3.66 0.53 -2.85
N PHE A 101 -2.69 -0.03 -3.57
CA PHE A 101 -2.51 0.32 -4.99
C PHE A 101 -3.70 -0.16 -5.84
N ALA A 102 -4.24 -1.35 -5.57
CA ALA A 102 -5.43 -1.82 -6.24
C ALA A 102 -6.66 -0.93 -5.96
N ASP A 103 -6.78 -0.32 -4.79
CA ASP A 103 -7.88 0.60 -4.46
C ASP A 103 -7.74 1.94 -5.18
N CYS A 104 -6.52 2.47 -5.33
CA CYS A 104 -6.25 3.55 -6.28
C CYS A 104 -6.72 3.17 -7.69
N CYS A 105 -6.33 1.99 -8.20
CA CYS A 105 -6.72 1.53 -9.54
C CYS A 105 -8.25 1.45 -9.69
N ARG A 106 -8.94 0.96 -8.66
CA ARG A 106 -10.40 0.89 -8.63
C ARG A 106 -11.03 2.28 -8.64
N TYR A 107 -10.51 3.20 -7.82
CA TYR A 107 -11.03 4.56 -7.72
C TYR A 107 -10.87 5.33 -9.04
N ASP A 108 -9.72 5.16 -9.70
CA ASP A 108 -9.38 5.81 -10.97
C ASP A 108 -9.88 5.04 -12.22
N GLU A 109 -10.66 3.98 -12.05
CA GLU A 109 -11.21 3.16 -13.15
C GLU A 109 -10.13 2.58 -14.08
N ASN A 110 -8.99 2.16 -13.51
CA ASN A 110 -7.88 1.48 -14.18
C ASN A 110 -7.82 -0.02 -13.81
N PRO A 111 -8.83 -0.83 -14.18
CA PRO A 111 -8.94 -2.20 -13.70
C PRO A 111 -7.81 -3.12 -14.16
N GLU A 112 -7.24 -2.89 -15.35
CA GLU A 112 -6.18 -3.74 -15.89
C GLU A 112 -4.92 -3.73 -15.02
N GLU A 113 -4.49 -2.55 -14.55
CA GLU A 113 -3.32 -2.41 -13.68
C GLU A 113 -3.55 -3.00 -12.29
N GLY A 114 -4.73 -2.76 -11.71
CA GLY A 114 -5.09 -3.32 -10.42
C GLY A 114 -5.13 -4.86 -10.46
N LEU A 115 -5.71 -5.44 -11.52
CA LEU A 115 -5.77 -6.89 -11.69
C LEU A 115 -4.39 -7.51 -11.95
N ALA A 116 -3.52 -6.80 -12.68
CA ALA A 116 -2.16 -7.28 -12.97
C ALA A 116 -1.33 -7.52 -11.70
N VAL A 117 -1.54 -6.71 -10.66
CA VAL A 117 -0.84 -6.89 -9.37
C VAL A 117 -1.57 -7.86 -8.43
N LEU A 118 -2.91 -7.88 -8.44
CA LEU A 118 -3.69 -8.69 -7.52
C LEU A 118 -3.69 -10.17 -7.87
N LEU A 119 -3.88 -10.52 -9.15
CA LEU A 119 -4.10 -11.91 -9.55
C LEU A 119 -2.92 -12.82 -9.20
N PRO A 120 -1.65 -12.44 -9.45
CA PRO A 120 -0.51 -13.26 -9.04
C PRO A 120 -0.44 -13.44 -7.52
N LEU A 121 -0.68 -12.37 -6.77
CA LEU A 121 -0.63 -12.40 -5.30
C LEU A 121 -1.73 -13.27 -4.71
N ILE A 122 -2.96 -13.14 -5.20
CA ILE A 122 -4.10 -13.97 -4.77
C ILE A 122 -3.80 -15.45 -5.03
N ALA A 123 -3.31 -15.79 -6.22
CA ALA A 123 -2.97 -17.17 -6.55
C ALA A 123 -1.86 -17.73 -5.64
N GLU A 124 -0.91 -16.90 -5.21
CA GLU A 124 0.11 -17.30 -4.24
C GLU A 124 -0.47 -17.52 -2.84
N LEU A 125 -1.34 -16.63 -2.36
CA LEU A 125 -1.97 -16.75 -1.05
C LEU A 125 -2.94 -17.94 -1.01
N GLU A 126 -3.67 -18.23 -2.08
CA GLU A 126 -4.53 -19.41 -2.21
C GLU A 126 -3.71 -20.71 -2.10
N ARG A 127 -2.55 -20.78 -2.77
CA ARG A 127 -1.63 -21.92 -2.61
C ARG A 127 -1.09 -22.03 -1.19
N GLY A 128 -0.67 -20.91 -0.60
CA GLY A 128 -0.19 -20.87 0.78
C GLY A 128 -1.25 -21.34 1.78
N LEU A 129 -2.52 -20.98 1.56
CA LEU A 129 -3.65 -21.43 2.37
C LEU A 129 -3.87 -22.94 2.24
N GLU A 130 -3.82 -23.49 1.03
CA GLU A 130 -3.95 -24.93 0.79
C GLU A 130 -2.84 -25.71 1.51
N GLU A 131 -1.60 -25.26 1.41
CA GLU A 131 -0.45 -25.85 2.10
C GLU A 131 -0.58 -25.74 3.63
N ALA A 132 -1.02 -24.58 4.13
CA ALA A 132 -1.23 -24.36 5.56
C ALA A 132 -2.30 -25.31 6.12
N ARG A 133 -3.41 -25.49 5.41
CA ARG A 133 -4.47 -26.45 5.76
C ARG A 133 -3.99 -27.89 5.76
N ALA A 134 -3.22 -28.27 4.74
CA ALA A 134 -2.65 -29.62 4.64
C ALA A 134 -1.67 -29.92 5.79
N THR A 135 -0.98 -28.90 6.30
CA THR A 135 0.03 -29.03 7.36
C THR A 135 -0.47 -28.66 8.77
N GLN A 136 -1.74 -28.26 8.91
CA GLN A 136 -2.31 -27.72 10.16
C GLN A 136 -1.47 -26.57 10.73
N SER A 137 -0.96 -25.73 9.83
CA SER A 137 -0.11 -24.59 10.17
C SER A 137 -0.93 -23.45 10.75
N SER A 138 -0.37 -22.75 11.76
CA SER A 138 -0.95 -21.52 12.30
C SER A 138 -1.00 -20.37 11.27
N MET A 139 -0.40 -20.54 10.09
CA MET A 139 -0.46 -19.57 9.00
C MET A 139 -1.80 -19.59 8.24
N GLU A 140 -2.68 -20.55 8.50
CA GLU A 140 -4.01 -20.59 7.88
C GLU A 140 -4.79 -19.28 8.10
N GLU A 141 -4.86 -18.82 9.35
CA GLU A 141 -5.55 -17.58 9.72
C GLU A 141 -4.97 -16.35 9.02
N PHE A 142 -3.63 -16.32 8.82
CA PHE A 142 -2.96 -15.24 8.10
C PHE A 142 -3.45 -15.17 6.64
N TYR A 143 -3.48 -16.30 5.94
CA TYR A 143 -3.89 -16.32 4.54
C TYR A 143 -5.37 -15.97 4.38
N GLU A 144 -6.25 -16.50 5.24
CA GLU A 144 -7.68 -16.17 5.20
C GLU A 144 -7.94 -14.68 5.42
N TYR A 145 -7.28 -14.10 6.43
CA TYR A 145 -7.39 -12.67 6.76
C TYR A 145 -7.00 -11.76 5.59
N HIS A 146 -5.95 -12.11 4.86
CA HIS A 146 -5.48 -11.29 3.73
C HIS A 146 -6.19 -11.58 2.41
N LEU A 147 -6.68 -12.81 2.20
CA LEU A 147 -7.39 -13.16 0.98
C LEU A 147 -8.73 -12.45 0.87
N GLU A 148 -9.51 -12.34 1.95
CA GLU A 148 -10.84 -11.73 1.92
C GLU A 148 -10.84 -10.31 1.29
N PRO A 149 -10.04 -9.33 1.79
CA PRO A 149 -10.04 -7.99 1.21
C PRO A 149 -9.50 -7.96 -0.23
N LEU A 150 -8.52 -8.81 -0.57
CA LEU A 150 -7.94 -8.88 -1.92
C LEU A 150 -8.91 -9.47 -2.96
N LEU A 151 -9.66 -10.51 -2.58
CA LEU A 151 -10.70 -11.10 -3.42
C LEU A 151 -11.83 -10.10 -3.68
N LYS A 152 -12.25 -9.37 -2.63
CA LYS A 152 -13.27 -8.33 -2.77
C LYS A 152 -12.88 -7.27 -3.79
N ILE A 153 -11.66 -6.73 -3.70
CA ILE A 153 -11.22 -5.70 -4.65
C ILE A 153 -10.98 -6.25 -6.06
N ARG A 154 -10.51 -7.50 -6.19
CA ARG A 154 -10.43 -8.20 -7.48
C ARG A 154 -11.80 -8.25 -8.15
N ASP A 155 -12.83 -8.66 -7.42
CA ASP A 155 -14.18 -8.80 -7.96
C ASP A 155 -14.76 -7.44 -8.40
N GLU A 156 -14.47 -6.39 -7.64
CA GLU A 156 -14.80 -5.00 -7.99
C GLU A 156 -14.08 -4.57 -9.30
N LEU A 157 -12.77 -4.79 -9.41
CA LEU A 157 -12.00 -4.45 -10.63
C LEU A 157 -12.46 -5.27 -11.84
N LEU A 158 -12.78 -6.56 -11.67
CA LEU A 158 -13.34 -7.40 -12.73
C LEU A 158 -14.72 -6.89 -13.18
N ALA A 159 -15.55 -6.39 -12.26
CA ALA A 159 -16.82 -5.76 -12.59
C ALA A 159 -16.61 -4.48 -13.41
N GLN A 160 -15.69 -3.62 -13.00
CA GLN A 160 -15.31 -2.42 -13.77
C GLN A 160 -14.80 -2.77 -15.17
N GLN A 161 -13.97 -3.81 -15.30
CA GLN A 161 -13.48 -4.28 -16.60
C GLN A 161 -14.61 -4.73 -17.54
N ARG A 162 -15.72 -5.23 -16.99
CA ARG A 162 -16.94 -5.57 -17.75
C ARG A 162 -17.86 -4.38 -18.01
N GLY A 163 -17.53 -3.18 -17.51
CA GLY A 163 -18.37 -1.99 -17.59
C GLY A 163 -19.54 -1.99 -16.61
N GLU A 164 -19.49 -2.81 -15.57
CA GLU A 164 -20.53 -2.88 -14.54
C GLU A 164 -20.35 -1.72 -13.53
N GLN A 165 -21.45 -1.04 -13.20
CA GLN A 165 -21.44 -0.07 -12.10
C GLN A 165 -21.39 -0.81 -10.76
N ILE A 166 -20.45 -0.44 -9.90
CA ILE A 166 -20.37 -0.98 -8.54
C ILE A 166 -21.21 -0.09 -7.60
N PRO A 167 -22.33 -0.59 -7.05
CA PRO A 167 -23.19 0.22 -6.19
C PRO A 167 -22.46 0.72 -4.93
N GLY A 168 -22.61 2.00 -4.62
CA GLY A 168 -22.09 2.60 -3.39
C GLY A 168 -20.57 2.86 -3.39
N LYS A 169 -19.88 2.71 -4.52
CA LYS A 169 -18.48 3.07 -4.66
C LYS A 169 -18.32 4.40 -5.37
N SER A 170 -17.53 5.29 -4.77
CA SER A 170 -17.04 6.49 -5.44
C SER A 170 -15.92 6.07 -6.41
N THR A 171 -16.02 6.57 -7.64
CA THR A 171 -14.93 6.61 -8.62
C THR A 171 -14.62 8.07 -8.90
N ARG A 172 -13.41 8.37 -9.40
CA ARG A 172 -13.08 9.72 -9.86
C ARG A 172 -14.04 10.07 -11.00
N ARG A 173 -15.05 10.90 -10.73
CA ARG A 173 -15.95 11.39 -11.78
C ARG A 173 -15.10 12.26 -12.72
N ILE A 174 -15.39 12.19 -14.02
CA ILE A 174 -14.71 12.96 -15.09
C ILE A 174 -14.64 14.48 -14.76
N ASP A 175 -15.52 14.98 -13.89
CA ASP A 175 -15.59 16.38 -13.47
C ASP A 175 -14.52 16.80 -12.43
N GLU A 176 -13.71 15.86 -11.91
CA GLU A 176 -12.63 16.11 -10.92
C GLU A 176 -11.20 16.01 -11.53
N ALA A 177 -11.09 15.90 -12.86
CA ALA A 177 -9.83 15.83 -13.61
C ALA A 177 -9.41 17.18 -14.22
#